data_AF-A0A4U9DDF5-F1
#
_entry.id   AF-A0A4U9DDF5-F1
#
_cell.length_a   1.000
_cell.length_b   1.000
_cell.length_c   1.000
_cell.angle_alpha   90.00
_cell.angle_beta   90.00
_cell.angle_gamma   90.00
#
_symmetry.space_group_name_H-M   'P 1'
#
loop_
_entity.id
_entity.type
_entity.pdbx_description
1 polymer ?
#
loop_
_entity_poly.entity_id
_entity_poly.type
_entity_poly.pdbx_seq_one_letter_code
_entity_poly.pdbx_strand_id
1 'polypeptide(L)' 'MFKLKLLSISTIFILAGCVSLAPEYQRPAAPVPQQFSLSRNSLTPAVNGYQDTGWRNFFVDPQVTRLIGEALANNRN' A
#
# COMPACT_ATOMS: atom_id res chain seq x y z
N MET A 1 -42.99 -17.21 25.71
CA MET A 1 -41.79 -16.68 26.41
C MET A 1 -40.49 -17.44 26.05
N PHE A 2 -40.48 -18.76 25.87
CA PHE A 2 -39.27 -19.52 25.51
C PHE A 2 -38.71 -19.24 24.10
N LYS A 3 -39.57 -19.04 23.08
CA LYS A 3 -39.13 -18.77 21.70
C LYS A 3 -38.44 -17.41 21.52
N LEU A 4 -38.86 -16.40 22.28
CA LEU A 4 -38.25 -15.06 22.26
C LEU A 4 -36.84 -15.08 22.89
N LYS A 5 -36.66 -15.88 23.96
CA LYS A 5 -35.34 -16.11 24.57
C LYS A 5 -34.39 -16.86 23.62
N LEU A 6 -34.88 -17.87 22.90
CA LEU A 6 -34.07 -18.59 21.91
C LEU A 6 -33.60 -17.68 20.77
N LEU A 7 -34.48 -16.78 20.31
CA LEU A 7 -34.18 -15.82 19.25
C LEU A 7 -33.10 -14.82 19.70
N SER A 8 -33.20 -14.27 20.91
CA SER A 8 -32.16 -13.37 21.46
C SER A 8 -30.80 -14.04 21.61
N ILE A 9 -30.74 -15.31 22.03
CA ILE A 9 -29.49 -16.06 22.17
C ILE A 9 -28.83 -16.27 20.80
N SER A 10 -29.61 -16.64 19.78
CA SER A 10 -29.10 -16.82 18.42
C SER A 10 -28.48 -15.54 17.87
N THR A 11 -29.09 -14.37 18.11
CA THR A 11 -28.56 -13.08 17.64
C THR A 11 -27.21 -12.75 18.28
N ILE A 12 -27.02 -13.06 19.56
CA ILE A 12 -25.76 -12.81 20.27
C ILE A 12 -24.63 -13.68 19.72
N PHE A 13 -24.88 -14.95 19.42
CA PHE A 13 -23.89 -15.84 18.81
C PHE A 13 -23.50 -15.42 17.40
N ILE A 14 -24.46 -14.93 16.60
CA ILE A 14 -24.18 -14.40 15.26
C ILE A 14 -23.33 -13.13 15.34
N LEU A 15 -23.61 -12.23 16.29
CA LEU A 15 -22.81 -11.01 16.49
C LEU A 15 -21.40 -11.30 17.04
N ALA A 16 -21.27 -12.28 17.92
CA ALA A 16 -19.98 -12.71 18.47
C ALA A 16 -19.10 -13.40 17.42
N GLY A 17 -19.69 -13.96 16.36
CA GLY A 17 -18.96 -14.52 15.21
C GLY A 17 -18.29 -13.46 14.33
N CYS A 18 -18.61 -12.17 14.50
CA CYS A 18 -18.05 -11.07 13.72
C CYS A 18 -16.84 -10.38 14.38
N VAL A 19 -16.22 -10.98 15.39
CA VAL A 19 -15.03 -10.41 16.04
C VAL A 19 -13.77 -10.76 15.23
N SER A 20 -13.00 -9.75 14.84
CA SER A 20 -11.69 -9.96 14.23
C SER A 20 -10.69 -10.39 15.31
N LEU A 21 -10.30 -11.66 15.27
CA LEU A 21 -9.19 -12.21 16.09
C LEU A 21 -7.83 -12.04 15.41
N ALA A 22 -7.77 -11.29 14.31
CA ALA A 22 -6.51 -11.01 13.66
C ALA A 22 -5.61 -10.20 14.63
N PRO A 23 -4.33 -10.58 14.79
CA PRO A 23 -3.41 -9.79 15.56
C PRO A 23 -3.20 -8.42 14.93
N GLU A 24 -2.83 -7.44 15.75
CA GLU A 24 -2.44 -6.12 15.26
C GLU A 24 -1.27 -6.26 14.27
N TYR A 25 -1.37 -5.61 13.11
CA TYR A 25 -0.31 -5.66 12.11
C TYR A 25 0.90 -4.87 12.60
N GLN A 26 1.99 -5.57 12.87
CA GLN A 26 3.28 -4.95 13.17
C GLN A 26 4.18 -5.03 11.94
N ARG A 27 4.49 -3.87 11.33
CA ARG A 27 5.45 -3.79 10.24
C ARG A 27 6.86 -4.08 10.79
N PRO A 28 7.55 -5.13 10.32
CA PRO A 28 8.92 -5.39 10.74
C PRO A 28 9.85 -4.24 10.35
N ALA A 29 10.93 -4.07 11.11
CA ALA A 29 12.01 -3.19 10.71
C ALA A 29 12.63 -3.68 9.39
N ALA A 30 12.94 -2.75 8.48
CA ALA A 30 13.55 -3.10 7.20
C ALA A 30 14.98 -3.66 7.44
N PRO A 31 15.34 -4.83 6.87
CA PRO A 31 16.63 -5.46 7.11
C PRO A 31 17.77 -4.86 6.26
N VAL A 32 17.66 -3.59 5.86
CA VAL A 32 18.58 -2.92 4.94
C VAL A 32 19.10 -1.61 5.53
N PRO A 33 20.29 -1.14 5.11
CA PRO A 33 20.78 0.17 5.50
C PRO A 33 19.82 1.28 5.08
N GLN A 34 19.70 2.31 5.91
CA GLN A 34 18.84 3.48 5.62
C GLN A 34 19.39 4.37 4.49
N GLN A 35 20.69 4.27 4.19
CA GLN A 35 21.37 5.10 3.20
C GLN A 35 22.17 4.25 2.22
N PHE A 36 22.20 4.68 0.98
CA PHE A 36 23.05 4.08 -0.04
C PHE A 36 24.48 4.62 0.11
N SER A 37 25.47 3.73 -0.09
CA SER A 37 26.87 4.11 -0.22
C SER A 37 27.18 4.30 -1.71
N LEU A 38 27.49 5.54 -2.12
CA LEU A 38 28.05 5.79 -3.44
C LEU A 38 29.58 5.70 -3.35
N SER A 39 30.18 5.18 -4.43
CA SER A 39 31.63 5.05 -4.68
C SER A 39 32.49 6.00 -3.82
N ARG A 40 33.41 5.40 -3.03
CA ARG A 40 34.32 6.06 -2.07
C ARG A 40 33.64 6.58 -0.78
N ASN A 41 33.03 5.68 -0.01
CA ASN A 41 32.60 5.91 1.38
C ASN A 41 31.72 7.15 1.61
N SER A 42 31.05 7.65 0.56
CA SER A 42 30.16 8.80 0.69
C SER A 42 28.73 8.31 0.84
N LEU A 43 28.19 8.50 2.05
CA LEU A 43 26.78 8.26 2.33
C LEU A 43 25.97 9.33 1.59
N THR A 44 25.11 8.89 0.68
CA THR A 44 24.20 9.79 -0.02
C THR A 44 22.82 9.68 0.60
N PRO A 45 22.25 10.78 1.13
CA PRO A 45 20.88 10.75 1.62
C PRO A 45 19.94 10.45 0.46
N ALA A 46 18.92 9.63 0.71
CA ALA A 46 17.85 9.45 -0.25
C ALA A 46 17.19 10.81 -0.53
N VAL A 47 16.95 11.12 -1.80
CA VAL A 47 16.20 12.32 -2.18
C VAL A 47 14.78 12.14 -1.67
N ASN A 48 14.34 12.99 -0.75
CA ASN A 48 12.97 12.95 -0.25
C ASN A 48 11.99 13.38 -1.36
N GLY A 49 10.85 12.70 -1.47
CA GLY A 49 9.75 13.08 -2.36
C GLY A 49 9.94 12.74 -3.83
N TYR A 50 10.91 11.88 -4.20
CA TYR A 50 11.04 11.40 -5.58
C TYR A 50 9.74 10.71 -6.05
N GLN A 51 9.05 9.99 -5.14
CA GLN A 51 7.77 9.35 -5.42
C GLN A 51 6.63 10.34 -5.70
N ASP A 52 6.76 11.59 -5.25
CA ASP A 52 5.76 12.64 -5.48
C ASP A 52 5.93 13.27 -6.88
N THR A 53 7.07 13.01 -7.54
CA THR A 53 7.31 13.46 -8.90
C THR A 53 6.58 12.54 -9.87
N GLY A 54 5.42 12.96 -10.34
CA GLY A 54 4.68 12.23 -11.37
C GLY A 54 5.46 12.10 -12.68
N TRP A 55 5.23 11.01 -13.42
CA TRP A 55 5.95 10.71 -14.67
C TRP A 55 5.88 11.85 -15.72
N ARG A 56 4.79 12.63 -15.73
CA ARG A 56 4.64 13.79 -16.62
C ARG A 56 5.67 14.90 -16.37
N ASN A 57 6.15 15.03 -15.14
CA ASN A 57 7.15 16.03 -14.76
C ASN A 57 8.58 15.46 -14.86
N PHE A 58 8.71 14.14 -14.87
CA PHE A 58 10.00 13.46 -15.02
C PHE A 58 10.43 13.34 -16.49
N PHE A 59 9.50 12.99 -17.39
CA PHE A 59 9.76 12.91 -18.83
C PHE A 59 9.50 14.24 -19.51
N VAL A 60 10.59 14.94 -19.89
CA VAL A 60 10.53 16.25 -20.56
C VAL A 60 10.11 16.18 -22.03
N ASP A 61 10.26 15.02 -22.67
CA ASP A 61 9.92 14.82 -24.07
C ASP A 61 8.40 14.62 -24.25
N PRO A 62 7.71 15.52 -24.99
CA PRO A 62 6.27 15.40 -25.20
C PRO A 62 5.85 14.14 -25.97
N GLN A 63 6.72 13.60 -26.83
CA GLN A 63 6.44 12.34 -27.53
C GLN A 63 6.41 11.17 -26.55
N VAL A 64 7.35 11.15 -25.61
CA VAL A 64 7.39 10.13 -24.54
C VAL A 64 6.18 10.29 -23.62
N THR A 65 5.82 11.51 -23.25
CA THR A 65 4.63 11.76 -22.42
C THR A 65 3.37 11.21 -23.09
N ARG A 66 3.22 11.43 -24.41
CA ARG A 66 2.10 10.90 -25.19
C ARG A 66 2.13 9.37 -25.24
N LEU A 67 3.28 8.78 -25.53
CA LEU A 67 3.44 7.32 -25.60
C LEU A 67 3.09 6.63 -24.29
N ILE A 68 3.53 7.19 -23.14
CA ILE A 68 3.17 6.69 -21.82
C ILE A 68 1.64 6.77 -21.62
N GLY A 69 1.01 7.88 -22.01
CA GLY A 69 -0.45 8.01 -21.95
C GLY A 69 -1.19 6.95 -22.77
N GLU A 70 -0.75 6.73 -24.01
CA GLU A 70 -1.31 5.70 -24.89
C GLU A 70 -1.10 4.29 -24.33
N ALA A 71 0.09 4.01 -23.80
CA ALA A 71 0.42 2.73 -23.17
C ALA A 71 -0.44 2.47 -21.93
N LEU A 72 -0.62 3.46 -21.05
CA LEU A 72 -1.46 3.34 -19.87
C LEU A 72 -2.94 3.12 -20.22
N ALA A 73 -3.45 3.76 -21.27
CA ALA A 73 -4.84 3.61 -21.69
C ALA A 73 -5.12 2.26 -22.37
N ASN A 74 -4.12 1.66 -23.01
CA ASN A 74 -4.32 0.51 -23.89
C ASN A 74 -3.61 -0.77 -23.43
N ASN A 75 -2.85 -0.76 -22.32
CA ASN A 75 -2.19 -1.96 -21.82
C ASN A 75 -3.20 -3.08 -21.56
N ARG A 76 -2.79 -4.33 -21.79
CA ARG A 76 -3.64 -5.54 -21.64
C ARG A 76 -3.06 -6.54 -20.63
N ASN A 77 -1.98 -6.18 -19.95
CA ASN A 77 -1.35 -6.99 -18.90
C ASN A 77 -1.81 -6.56 -17.50
#